data_AF-A0AAD7NRM7-F1
#
_entry.id   AF-A0AAD7NRM7-F1
#
_cell.length_a   1.000
_cell.length_b   1.000
_cell.length_c   1.000
_cell.angle_alpha   90.00
_cell.angle_beta   90.00
_cell.angle_gamma   90.00
#
_symmetry.space_group_name_H-M   'P 1'
#
loop_
_entity.id
_entity.type
_entity.pdbx_description
1 polymer ?
#
loop_
_entity_poly.entity_id
_entity_poly.type
_entity_poly.pdbx_seq_one_letter_code
_entity_poly.pdbx_strand_id
1 'polypeptide(L)'
;MRETHPFVHPTPASTDEDEAPPTFLFPVEAGTGQKPGETMARFFARRQQSNQERQLTENDDLRHRRIQRELNAAKGTAPGKKGALVFVWELRGENYIRVPGGRDNYEALWDEYPLAQRRYDSFRNEWDLCEEFEQVEAETDRRPIKMIEEDDEDDDDDPTSVADLTRMYPASLPSINPQSPPVIASSDKVEEAVYRRFGCDLGLQQDKIQSPHTLPKDAVLAKTLGDRDTPRLPDDKWHNLGVFLADCKALVNDLPSIHLLDFNYPTSRINSAWKMDVKRFEVAADVHYLVQEVDDPGPLFIIVKSATTVLEIVRQNWGPSVGAVAEHMLARGMPFHLCSKNSHCLFAPPAPVIDPWPIHSGLGYRGAEYKPTDGDYAYYEAARTHLLLTERGQVALRSGGLIARIASDVVSLDRALLGPSDRVVEQGVCFRPRHAAVAFWDDKLTEDEENLICGVYYVATGTLALTSHKFYL
;
A
#
# COMPACT_ATOMS: atom_id res chain seq x y z
N MET A 1 -18.93 -78.13 -11.26
CA MET A 1 -17.95 -77.36 -10.45
C MET A 1 -17.98 -75.94 -10.95
N ARG A 2 -18.45 -74.99 -10.13
CA ARG A 2 -18.38 -73.56 -10.42
C ARG A 2 -17.03 -73.08 -9.90
N GLU A 3 -16.12 -72.73 -10.78
CA GLU A 3 -14.83 -72.14 -10.41
C GLU A 3 -14.97 -70.62 -10.47
N THR A 4 -14.87 -70.00 -9.31
CA THR A 4 -14.88 -68.56 -9.10
C THR A 4 -13.51 -68.00 -9.46
N HIS A 5 -13.45 -67.20 -10.51
CA HIS A 5 -12.28 -66.35 -10.80
C HIS A 5 -12.11 -65.30 -9.69
N PRO A 6 -10.89 -65.08 -9.19
CA PRO A 6 -10.61 -64.05 -8.20
C PRO A 6 -10.67 -62.66 -8.84
N PHE A 7 -11.43 -61.78 -8.20
CA PHE A 7 -11.48 -60.34 -8.48
C PHE A 7 -10.09 -59.73 -8.35
N VAL A 8 -9.55 -59.25 -9.47
CA VAL A 8 -8.39 -58.34 -9.49
C VAL A 8 -8.91 -56.97 -9.06
N HIS A 9 -8.48 -56.51 -7.90
CA HIS A 9 -8.72 -55.13 -7.48
C HIS A 9 -7.97 -54.18 -8.43
N PRO A 10 -8.61 -53.12 -8.96
CA PRO A 10 -7.90 -52.08 -9.67
C PRO A 10 -6.99 -51.36 -8.68
N THR A 11 -5.71 -51.30 -9.01
CA THR A 11 -4.71 -50.46 -8.35
C THR A 11 -5.24 -49.02 -8.35
N PRO A 12 -5.46 -48.38 -7.18
CA PRO A 12 -5.80 -46.97 -7.17
C PRO A 12 -4.60 -46.19 -7.70
N ALA A 13 -4.86 -45.35 -8.71
CA ALA A 13 -3.93 -44.37 -9.21
C ALA A 13 -3.31 -43.62 -8.02
N SER A 14 -1.98 -43.54 -8.03
CA SER A 14 -1.22 -42.78 -7.04
C SER A 14 -1.77 -41.36 -6.99
N THR A 15 -2.39 -41.02 -5.87
CA THR A 15 -2.64 -39.65 -5.47
C THR A 15 -1.28 -38.96 -5.31
N ASP A 16 -0.99 -38.04 -6.22
CA ASP A 16 0.11 -37.06 -6.13
C ASP A 16 -0.13 -36.09 -4.96
N GLU A 17 -0.09 -36.62 -3.75
CA GLU A 17 -0.10 -35.86 -2.50
C GLU A 17 1.18 -36.15 -1.72
N ASP A 18 2.35 -35.73 -2.22
CA ASP A 18 3.51 -35.45 -1.36
C ASP A 18 4.69 -34.72 -2.07
N GLU A 19 4.42 -33.87 -3.07
CA GLU A 19 5.46 -32.91 -3.50
C GLU A 19 5.41 -31.66 -2.61
N ALA A 20 6.55 -31.37 -1.96
CA ALA A 20 6.79 -30.11 -1.27
C ALA A 20 6.38 -28.93 -2.18
N PRO A 21 5.76 -27.87 -1.64
CA PRO A 21 5.33 -26.75 -2.47
C PRO A 21 6.54 -26.21 -3.25
N PRO A 22 6.43 -26.03 -4.58
CA PRO A 22 7.53 -25.54 -5.37
C PRO A 22 8.01 -24.22 -4.77
N THR A 23 9.32 -24.14 -4.50
CA THR A 23 9.92 -22.92 -3.95
C THR A 23 9.98 -21.90 -5.08
N PHE A 24 8.99 -21.02 -5.14
CA PHE A 24 9.01 -19.92 -6.08
C PHE A 24 10.12 -18.95 -5.71
N LEU A 25 10.97 -18.64 -6.69
CA LEU A 25 12.04 -17.65 -6.55
C LEU A 25 11.48 -16.24 -6.30
N PHE A 26 10.23 -15.99 -6.68
CA PHE A 26 9.55 -14.71 -6.54
C PHE A 26 8.40 -14.79 -5.51
N PRO A 27 8.30 -13.82 -4.59
CA PRO A 27 7.18 -13.73 -3.67
C PRO A 27 5.88 -13.41 -4.42
N VAL A 28 4.77 -13.92 -3.90
CA VAL A 28 3.43 -13.58 -4.40
C VAL A 28 3.03 -12.17 -3.93
N GLU A 29 2.30 -11.44 -4.77
CA GLU A 29 1.84 -10.09 -4.44
C GLU A 29 0.75 -10.10 -3.36
N ALA A 30 0.83 -9.17 -2.42
CA ALA A 30 -0.15 -9.07 -1.34
C ALA A 30 -1.53 -8.68 -1.89
N GLY A 31 -2.59 -9.27 -1.33
CA GLY A 31 -3.98 -8.93 -1.69
C GLY A 31 -4.50 -9.55 -2.99
N THR A 32 -3.68 -10.32 -3.72
CA THR A 32 -4.12 -11.02 -4.95
C THR A 32 -4.74 -12.39 -4.64
N GLY A 33 -4.56 -12.89 -3.42
CA GLY A 33 -5.11 -14.16 -2.96
C GLY A 33 -4.44 -15.40 -3.56
N GLN A 34 -3.33 -15.25 -4.28
CA GLN A 34 -2.41 -16.34 -4.61
C GLN A 34 -1.62 -16.70 -3.34
N LYS A 35 -1.49 -18.00 -3.04
CA LYS A 35 -0.71 -18.47 -1.90
C LYS A 35 0.77 -18.63 -2.27
N PRO A 36 1.72 -18.49 -1.32
CA PRO A 36 3.13 -18.80 -1.58
C PRO A 36 3.30 -20.22 -2.12
N GLY A 37 4.05 -20.39 -3.22
CA GLY A 37 4.25 -21.70 -3.88
C GLY A 37 3.03 -22.22 -4.67
N GLU A 38 1.97 -21.43 -4.83
CA GLU A 38 0.77 -21.84 -5.57
C GLU A 38 0.84 -21.50 -7.07
N THR A 39 0.83 -22.53 -7.91
CA THR A 39 0.80 -22.37 -9.37
C THR A 39 -0.55 -21.81 -9.84
N MET A 40 -0.57 -21.21 -11.03
CA MET A 40 -1.80 -20.68 -11.65
C MET A 40 -2.92 -21.74 -11.73
N ALA A 41 -2.57 -22.98 -12.10
CA ALA A 41 -3.52 -24.09 -12.14
C ALA A 41 -4.10 -24.42 -10.74
N ARG A 42 -3.26 -24.49 -9.69
CA ARG A 42 -3.70 -24.74 -8.31
C ARG A 42 -4.57 -23.60 -7.78
N PHE A 43 -4.25 -22.35 -8.13
CA PHE A 43 -5.06 -21.20 -7.78
C PHE A 43 -6.47 -21.31 -8.36
N PHE A 44 -6.61 -21.55 -9.67
CA PHE A 44 -7.93 -21.65 -10.30
C PHE A 44 -8.73 -22.84 -9.81
N ALA A 45 -8.09 -24.00 -9.60
CA ALA A 45 -8.75 -25.17 -9.00
C ALA A 45 -9.32 -24.85 -7.61
N ARG A 46 -8.52 -24.20 -6.74
CA ARG A 46 -8.96 -23.77 -5.41
C ARG A 46 -10.08 -22.73 -5.47
N ARG A 47 -9.99 -21.76 -6.40
CA ARG A 47 -11.03 -20.75 -6.59
C ARG A 47 -12.35 -21.38 -7.05
N GLN A 48 -12.29 -22.34 -7.97
CA GLN A 48 -13.44 -23.08 -8.45
C GLN A 48 -14.12 -23.86 -7.33
N GLN A 49 -13.36 -24.59 -6.50
CA GLN A 49 -13.90 -25.29 -5.34
C GLN A 49 -14.60 -24.34 -4.36
N SER A 50 -13.95 -23.22 -4.02
CA SER A 50 -14.55 -22.21 -3.14
C SER A 50 -15.80 -21.56 -3.74
N ASN A 51 -15.87 -21.44 -5.07
CA ASN A 51 -17.06 -20.92 -5.76
C ASN A 51 -18.23 -21.90 -5.71
N GLN A 52 -17.96 -23.21 -5.85
CA GLN A 52 -19.00 -24.24 -5.69
C GLN A 52 -19.57 -24.23 -4.26
N GLU A 53 -18.73 -24.12 -3.24
CA GLU A 53 -19.17 -24.01 -1.84
C GLU A 53 -20.04 -22.76 -1.59
N ARG A 54 -19.65 -21.62 -2.19
CA ARG A 54 -20.43 -20.38 -2.11
C ARG A 54 -21.76 -20.50 -2.85
N GLN A 55 -21.79 -21.19 -3.97
CA GLN A 55 -23.02 -21.42 -4.73
C GLN A 55 -24.04 -22.26 -3.95
N LEU A 56 -23.58 -23.21 -3.13
CA LEU A 56 -24.45 -24.04 -2.28
C LEU A 56 -25.09 -23.26 -1.12
N THR A 57 -24.45 -22.18 -0.68
CA THR A 57 -24.88 -21.35 0.46
C THR A 57 -25.41 -19.97 0.05
N GLU A 58 -25.57 -19.76 -1.26
CA GLU A 58 -26.00 -18.50 -1.86
C GLU A 58 -27.51 -18.26 -1.62
N ASN A 59 -27.86 -17.08 -1.08
CA ASN A 59 -29.24 -16.63 -0.98
C ASN A 59 -29.68 -15.88 -2.26
N ASP A 60 -30.99 -15.61 -2.39
CA ASP A 60 -31.55 -15.04 -3.61
C ASP A 60 -30.96 -13.66 -3.94
N ASP A 61 -30.73 -12.78 -2.96
CA ASP A 61 -30.14 -11.45 -3.21
C ASP A 61 -28.69 -11.54 -3.70
N LEU A 62 -27.89 -12.47 -3.17
CA LEU A 62 -26.54 -12.73 -3.64
C LEU A 62 -26.56 -13.31 -5.06
N ARG A 63 -27.49 -14.22 -5.33
CA ARG A 63 -27.69 -14.81 -6.66
C ARG A 63 -28.05 -13.77 -7.70
N HIS A 64 -29.00 -12.88 -7.42
CA HIS A 64 -29.37 -11.80 -8.36
C HIS A 64 -28.19 -10.88 -8.64
N ARG A 65 -27.41 -10.50 -7.62
CA ARG A 65 -26.19 -9.70 -7.81
C ARG A 65 -25.14 -10.42 -8.65
N ARG A 66 -24.97 -11.73 -8.45
CA ARG A 66 -24.03 -12.55 -9.24
C ARG A 66 -24.48 -12.66 -10.70
N ILE A 67 -25.76 -12.90 -10.95
CA ILE A 67 -26.33 -12.94 -12.32
C ILE A 67 -26.14 -11.58 -13.01
N GLN A 68 -26.40 -10.47 -12.31
CA GLN A 68 -26.21 -9.12 -12.89
C GLN A 68 -24.74 -8.86 -13.25
N ARG A 69 -23.80 -9.36 -12.44
CA ARG A 69 -22.36 -9.30 -12.71
C ARG A 69 -21.99 -10.12 -13.95
N GLU A 70 -22.51 -11.34 -14.08
CA GLU A 70 -22.29 -12.20 -15.26
C GLU A 70 -22.84 -11.56 -16.54
N LEU A 71 -24.03 -10.96 -16.49
CA LEU A 71 -24.61 -10.21 -17.61
C LEU A 71 -23.76 -9.00 -17.99
N ASN A 72 -23.25 -8.25 -17.01
CA ASN A 72 -22.37 -7.11 -17.29
C ASN A 72 -21.00 -7.54 -17.82
N ALA A 73 -20.42 -8.64 -17.31
CA ALA A 73 -19.17 -9.18 -17.79
C ALA A 73 -19.28 -9.68 -19.25
N ALA A 74 -20.43 -10.26 -19.62
CA ALA A 74 -20.70 -10.72 -20.98
C ALA A 74 -20.73 -9.59 -22.03
N LYS A 75 -20.89 -8.32 -21.62
CA LYS A 75 -20.81 -7.15 -22.51
C LYS A 75 -19.38 -6.93 -23.03
N GLY A 76 -18.37 -7.52 -22.39
CA GLY A 76 -16.97 -7.45 -22.83
C GLY A 76 -16.29 -6.10 -22.60
N THR A 77 -16.99 -5.12 -22.01
CA THR A 77 -16.44 -3.79 -21.72
C THR A 77 -15.49 -3.82 -20.52
N ALA A 78 -14.50 -2.92 -20.53
CA ALA A 78 -13.57 -2.78 -19.41
C ALA A 78 -14.34 -2.36 -18.13
N PRO A 79 -14.01 -2.94 -16.96
CA PRO A 79 -14.63 -2.55 -15.71
C PRO A 79 -14.31 -1.08 -15.36
N GLY A 80 -15.32 -0.34 -14.89
CA GLY A 80 -15.12 1.03 -14.40
C GLY A 80 -14.52 1.10 -12.99
N LYS A 81 -14.35 2.33 -12.45
CA LYS A 81 -13.75 2.59 -11.12
C LYS A 81 -14.44 1.91 -9.93
N LYS A 82 -15.72 1.57 -10.02
CA LYS A 82 -16.48 0.81 -9.02
C LYS A 82 -16.78 -0.64 -9.46
N GLY A 83 -16.29 -1.04 -10.63
CA GLY A 83 -16.49 -2.35 -11.22
C GLY A 83 -15.56 -3.42 -10.66
N ALA A 84 -15.53 -4.56 -11.36
CA ALA A 84 -14.69 -5.71 -11.06
C ALA A 84 -13.20 -5.31 -10.92
N LEU A 85 -12.49 -6.00 -10.04
CA LEU A 85 -11.02 -5.92 -9.98
C LEU A 85 -10.41 -6.67 -11.17
N VAL A 86 -9.25 -6.25 -11.64
CA VAL A 86 -8.53 -6.91 -12.74
C VAL A 86 -7.15 -7.29 -12.25
N PHE A 87 -6.76 -8.53 -12.52
CA PHE A 87 -5.45 -9.09 -12.22
C PHE A 87 -4.83 -9.63 -13.50
N VAL A 88 -3.52 -9.48 -13.62
CA VAL A 88 -2.70 -10.00 -14.72
C VAL A 88 -1.83 -11.11 -14.17
N TRP A 89 -1.69 -12.20 -14.92
CA TRP A 89 -0.75 -13.28 -14.61
C TRP A 89 0.54 -13.07 -15.40
N GLU A 90 1.60 -12.73 -14.68
CA GLU A 90 2.92 -12.49 -15.26
C GLU A 90 3.81 -13.72 -15.08
N LEU A 91 4.47 -14.17 -16.14
CA LEU A 91 5.48 -15.21 -16.05
C LEU A 91 6.77 -14.63 -15.44
N ARG A 92 7.07 -14.99 -14.19
CA ARG A 92 8.29 -14.58 -13.49
C ARG A 92 9.16 -15.81 -13.22
N GLY A 93 10.22 -15.97 -14.01
CA GLY A 93 11.02 -17.20 -14.02
C GLY A 93 10.25 -18.34 -14.66
N GLU A 94 9.97 -19.40 -13.90
CA GLU A 94 9.21 -20.58 -14.37
C GLU A 94 7.76 -20.60 -13.89
N ASN A 95 7.31 -19.57 -13.15
CA ASN A 95 6.01 -19.56 -12.50
C ASN A 95 5.23 -18.29 -12.78
N TYR A 96 3.91 -18.42 -12.90
CA TYR A 96 2.99 -17.30 -13.03
C TYR A 96 2.67 -16.68 -11.68
N ILE A 97 2.89 -15.38 -11.57
CA ILE A 97 2.55 -14.56 -10.39
C ILE A 97 1.36 -13.67 -10.74
N ARG A 98 0.32 -13.71 -9.90
CA ARG A 98 -0.88 -12.88 -10.06
C ARG A 98 -0.60 -11.48 -9.51
N VAL A 99 -0.73 -10.47 -10.36
CA VAL A 99 -0.42 -9.06 -10.06
C VAL A 99 -1.69 -8.22 -10.25
N PRO A 100 -1.97 -7.22 -9.39
CA PRO A 100 -3.10 -6.32 -9.62
C PRO A 100 -2.86 -5.43 -10.84
N GLY A 101 -3.80 -5.38 -11.79
CA GLY A 101 -3.64 -4.61 -13.03
C GLY A 101 -3.67 -3.08 -12.83
N GLY A 102 -4.13 -2.60 -11.67
CA GLY A 102 -4.28 -1.17 -11.38
C GLY A 102 -5.49 -0.55 -12.07
N ARG A 103 -6.42 0.06 -11.30
CA ARG A 103 -7.71 0.55 -11.84
C ARG A 103 -7.59 1.60 -12.94
N ASP A 104 -6.49 2.33 -12.99
CA ASP A 104 -6.24 3.35 -14.02
C ASP A 104 -5.71 2.75 -15.34
N ASN A 105 -5.39 1.45 -15.37
CA ASN A 105 -4.82 0.76 -16.54
C ASN A 105 -5.78 -0.25 -17.19
N TYR A 106 -7.02 -0.37 -16.69
CA TYR A 106 -7.94 -1.43 -17.14
C TYR A 106 -8.31 -1.33 -18.62
N GLU A 107 -8.43 -0.12 -19.18
CA GLU A 107 -8.72 0.06 -20.61
C GLU A 107 -7.56 -0.42 -21.48
N ALA A 108 -6.32 -0.03 -21.15
CA ALA A 108 -5.14 -0.48 -21.88
C ALA A 108 -4.94 -2.00 -21.78
N LEU A 109 -5.12 -2.57 -20.59
CA LEU A 109 -5.09 -4.03 -20.39
C LEU A 109 -6.22 -4.74 -21.16
N TRP A 110 -7.39 -4.11 -21.32
CA TRP A 110 -8.47 -4.67 -22.13
C TRP A 110 -8.09 -4.73 -23.60
N ASP A 111 -7.37 -3.74 -24.12
CA ASP A 111 -6.95 -3.75 -25.52
C ASP A 111 -5.81 -4.75 -25.78
N GLU A 112 -4.95 -4.99 -24.79
CA GLU A 112 -3.81 -5.89 -24.87
C GLU A 112 -4.20 -7.38 -24.83
N TYR A 113 -5.19 -7.75 -24.02
CA TYR A 113 -5.62 -9.14 -23.86
C TYR A 113 -6.95 -9.39 -24.58
N PRO A 114 -7.05 -10.21 -25.64
CA PRO A 114 -8.30 -10.57 -26.29
C PRO A 114 -9.27 -11.31 -25.36
N LEU A 115 -10.56 -11.42 -25.72
CA LEU A 115 -11.58 -12.07 -24.88
C LEU A 115 -11.21 -13.50 -24.45
N ALA A 116 -10.56 -14.28 -25.32
CA ALA A 116 -10.08 -15.63 -25.02
C ALA A 116 -9.01 -15.68 -23.92
N GLN A 117 -8.31 -14.56 -23.71
CA GLN A 117 -7.29 -14.40 -22.67
C GLN A 117 -7.82 -13.79 -21.37
N ARG A 118 -9.15 -13.70 -21.20
CA ARG A 118 -9.80 -13.14 -20.00
C ARG A 118 -10.70 -14.16 -19.32
N ARG A 119 -10.58 -14.29 -18.01
CA ARG A 119 -11.45 -15.13 -17.17
C ARG A 119 -12.12 -14.29 -16.09
N TYR A 120 -13.42 -14.47 -15.89
CA TYR A 120 -14.20 -13.71 -14.91
C TYR A 120 -14.70 -14.59 -13.75
N ASP A 121 -14.49 -14.14 -12.50
CA ASP A 121 -15.05 -14.73 -11.27
C ASP A 121 -16.19 -13.83 -10.74
N SER A 122 -17.44 -14.22 -11.01
CA SER A 122 -18.64 -13.47 -10.61
C SER A 122 -18.91 -13.47 -9.09
N PHE A 123 -18.38 -14.48 -8.36
CA PHE A 123 -18.55 -14.59 -6.91
C PHE A 123 -17.74 -13.54 -6.16
N ARG A 124 -16.59 -13.14 -6.73
CA ARG A 124 -15.69 -12.14 -6.13
C ARG A 124 -15.60 -10.84 -6.91
N ASN A 125 -16.22 -10.81 -8.09
CA ASN A 125 -16.20 -9.66 -8.98
C ASN A 125 -14.76 -9.32 -9.39
N GLU A 126 -14.03 -10.31 -9.92
CA GLU A 126 -12.62 -10.21 -10.32
C GLU A 126 -12.44 -10.76 -11.75
N TRP A 127 -11.56 -10.13 -12.52
CA TRP A 127 -11.06 -10.61 -13.81
C TRP A 127 -9.61 -11.04 -13.67
N ASP A 128 -9.26 -12.10 -14.39
CA ASP A 128 -7.90 -12.61 -14.56
C ASP A 128 -7.54 -12.57 -16.05
N LEU A 129 -6.43 -11.90 -16.37
CA LEU A 129 -5.88 -11.77 -17.71
C LEU A 129 -4.58 -12.57 -17.81
N CYS A 130 -4.42 -13.39 -18.85
CA CYS A 130 -3.21 -14.20 -19.05
C CYS A 130 -3.07 -14.61 -20.52
N GLU A 131 -1.87 -14.47 -21.07
CA GLU A 131 -1.55 -14.86 -22.45
C GLU A 131 -1.75 -16.37 -22.69
N GLU A 132 -1.47 -17.21 -21.68
CA GLU A 132 -1.58 -18.68 -21.81
C GLU A 132 -3.02 -19.20 -21.82
N PHE A 133 -4.02 -18.38 -21.50
CA PHE A 133 -5.42 -18.82 -21.55
C PHE A 133 -5.88 -19.20 -22.97
N GLU A 134 -5.18 -18.73 -24.01
CA GLU A 134 -5.44 -19.09 -25.41
C GLU A 134 -5.23 -20.59 -25.73
N GLN A 135 -4.48 -21.34 -24.93
CA GLN A 135 -4.12 -22.72 -25.29
C GLN A 135 -5.22 -23.77 -24.98
N VAL A 136 -6.36 -23.40 -24.39
CA VAL A 136 -7.34 -24.37 -23.88
C VAL A 136 -8.76 -24.26 -24.48
N GLU A 137 -9.13 -23.19 -25.19
CA GLU A 137 -10.52 -23.03 -25.67
C GLU A 137 -10.64 -22.65 -27.14
N ALA A 138 -10.08 -23.47 -28.02
CA ALA A 138 -10.50 -23.53 -29.42
C ALA A 138 -11.68 -24.50 -29.60
N GLU A 139 -12.71 -24.47 -28.74
CA GLU A 139 -13.88 -25.37 -28.92
C GLU A 139 -15.14 -25.01 -28.11
N THR A 140 -15.58 -23.75 -28.02
CA THR A 140 -17.04 -23.50 -27.91
C THR A 140 -17.45 -22.20 -28.59
N ASP A 141 -18.01 -22.38 -29.79
CA ASP A 141 -18.79 -21.40 -30.53
C ASP A 141 -20.00 -20.94 -29.66
N ARG A 142 -19.91 -19.75 -29.05
CA ARG A 142 -21.06 -19.04 -28.50
C ARG A 142 -21.24 -17.74 -29.26
N ARG A 143 -22.07 -17.81 -30.29
CA ARG A 143 -22.59 -16.69 -31.07
C ARG A 143 -23.07 -15.56 -30.14
N PRO A 144 -22.82 -14.29 -30.47
CA PRO A 144 -23.36 -13.16 -29.72
C PRO A 144 -24.89 -13.19 -29.79
N ILE A 145 -25.52 -13.18 -28.61
CA ILE A 145 -26.97 -12.99 -28.47
C ILE A 145 -27.28 -11.58 -28.96
N LYS A 146 -28.18 -11.47 -29.94
CA LYS A 146 -28.66 -10.19 -30.47
C LYS A 146 -29.21 -9.32 -29.34
N MET A 147 -28.71 -8.09 -29.34
CA MET A 147 -29.23 -6.93 -28.64
C MET A 147 -30.75 -6.89 -28.80
N ILE A 148 -31.48 -6.91 -27.68
CA ILE A 148 -32.79 -6.27 -27.61
C ILE A 148 -32.49 -4.90 -27.01
N GLU A 149 -32.59 -3.88 -27.86
CA GLU A 149 -32.72 -2.49 -27.45
C GLU A 149 -34.09 -2.37 -26.78
N GLU A 150 -34.11 -2.21 -25.46
CA GLU A 150 -35.26 -1.64 -24.77
C GLU A 150 -34.80 -0.28 -24.25
N ASP A 151 -35.34 0.75 -24.92
CA ASP A 151 -35.45 2.12 -24.45
C ASP A 151 -36.28 2.18 -23.15
N ASP A 152 -36.27 3.37 -22.54
CA ASP A 152 -37.09 3.90 -21.44
C ASP A 152 -36.31 4.01 -20.10
N GLU A 153 -36.26 5.13 -19.38
CA GLU A 153 -36.69 6.52 -19.51
C GLU A 153 -35.96 7.25 -18.35
N ASP A 154 -35.54 8.50 -18.53
CA ASP A 154 -35.23 9.40 -17.40
C ASP A 154 -36.56 9.76 -16.72
N ASP A 155 -36.65 9.66 -15.38
CA ASP A 155 -37.59 10.48 -14.61
C ASP A 155 -37.00 10.85 -13.25
N ASP A 156 -36.93 12.17 -13.03
CA ASP A 156 -36.50 12.86 -11.82
C ASP A 156 -37.62 12.91 -10.77
N ASP A 157 -37.22 12.84 -9.50
CA ASP A 157 -37.80 13.51 -8.31
C ASP A 157 -39.26 13.26 -7.82
N ASP A 158 -39.31 12.84 -6.54
CA ASP A 158 -40.08 13.41 -5.40
C ASP A 158 -41.17 12.50 -4.74
N PRO A 159 -41.70 12.84 -3.54
CA PRO A 159 -41.27 12.34 -2.23
C PRO A 159 -42.41 11.65 -1.47
N THR A 160 -42.13 10.83 -0.44
CA THR A 160 -43.06 10.74 0.71
C THR A 160 -42.48 10.00 1.92
N SER A 161 -42.76 10.59 3.09
CA SER A 161 -42.91 9.95 4.39
C SER A 161 -41.64 9.61 5.20
N VAL A 162 -41.19 10.65 5.93
CA VAL A 162 -40.76 10.52 7.32
C VAL A 162 -41.65 9.55 8.13
N ALA A 163 -40.99 8.78 9.02
CA ALA A 163 -41.53 7.92 10.08
C ALA A 163 -42.08 6.53 9.68
N ASP A 164 -41.20 5.52 9.69
CA ASP A 164 -41.39 4.34 10.55
C ASP A 164 -40.07 3.59 10.84
N LEU A 165 -39.05 4.33 11.28
CA LEU A 165 -37.98 3.77 12.11
C LEU A 165 -38.48 3.83 13.55
N THR A 166 -39.13 2.77 14.03
CA THR A 166 -39.11 2.25 15.43
C THR A 166 -40.32 1.34 15.67
N ARG A 167 -40.19 0.02 15.48
CA ARG A 167 -40.75 -0.97 16.43
C ARG A 167 -40.35 -2.42 16.13
N MET A 168 -39.14 -2.78 16.53
CA MET A 168 -38.87 -4.07 17.19
C MET A 168 -37.69 -3.87 18.17
N TYR A 169 -37.98 -3.29 19.33
CA TYR A 169 -37.16 -3.43 20.54
C TYR A 169 -37.73 -4.64 21.34
N PRO A 170 -36.91 -5.39 22.10
CA PRO A 170 -36.37 -4.89 23.36
C PRO A 170 -34.85 -5.06 23.45
N ALA A 171 -34.12 -3.98 23.77
CA ALA A 171 -33.55 -3.75 25.10
C ALA A 171 -32.59 -4.90 25.49
N SER A 172 -31.30 -4.76 25.19
CA SER A 172 -30.40 -3.99 26.06
C SER A 172 -29.22 -3.44 25.27
N LEU A 173 -29.20 -2.13 25.00
CA LEU A 173 -27.96 -1.44 24.68
C LEU A 173 -27.12 -1.39 25.96
N PRO A 174 -25.85 -1.83 25.96
CA PRO A 174 -24.93 -1.39 26.99
C PRO A 174 -24.79 0.13 26.82
N SER A 175 -25.11 0.86 27.89
CA SER A 175 -24.74 2.27 28.04
C SER A 175 -23.28 2.43 27.59
N ILE A 176 -23.05 3.13 26.47
CA ILE A 176 -21.70 3.54 26.07
C ILE A 176 -21.31 4.61 27.08
N ASN A 177 -20.65 4.15 28.13
CA ASN A 177 -19.96 4.99 29.07
C ASN A 177 -18.86 5.75 28.30
N PRO A 178 -18.77 7.09 28.36
CA PRO A 178 -17.75 7.91 27.69
C PRO A 178 -16.30 7.66 28.14
N GLN A 179 -16.01 6.53 28.78
CA GLN A 179 -14.71 6.18 29.37
C GLN A 179 -14.11 4.88 28.85
N SER A 180 -14.55 4.35 27.71
CA SER A 180 -13.93 3.15 27.14
C SER A 180 -13.00 3.51 25.96
N PRO A 181 -11.70 3.17 26.01
CA PRO A 181 -10.77 3.41 24.90
C PRO A 181 -11.16 2.55 23.67
N PRO A 182 -10.80 2.98 22.45
CA PRO A 182 -11.21 2.32 21.22
C PRO A 182 -10.67 0.89 21.13
N VAL A 183 -11.53 -0.02 20.66
CA VAL A 183 -11.19 -1.42 20.38
C VAL A 183 -10.35 -1.48 19.11
N ILE A 184 -9.18 -2.12 19.21
CA ILE A 184 -8.26 -2.36 18.09
C ILE A 184 -8.81 -3.52 17.26
N ALA A 185 -8.85 -3.36 15.93
CA ALA A 185 -9.26 -4.42 15.01
C ALA A 185 -8.12 -5.43 14.81
N SER A 186 -8.45 -6.71 14.72
CA SER A 186 -7.54 -7.87 14.85
C SER A 186 -6.53 -8.10 13.70
N SER A 187 -6.13 -7.04 12.97
CA SER A 187 -5.14 -7.13 11.89
C SER A 187 -3.83 -6.40 12.18
N ASP A 188 -3.75 -5.64 13.28
CA ASP A 188 -2.53 -4.94 13.65
C ASP A 188 -1.54 -5.97 14.24
N LYS A 189 -0.36 -6.10 13.62
CA LYS A 189 0.74 -6.90 14.20
C LYS A 189 1.05 -6.33 15.59
N VAL A 190 1.34 -7.17 16.58
CA VAL A 190 1.55 -6.73 17.98
C VAL A 190 2.63 -5.66 18.10
N GLU A 191 3.63 -5.69 17.21
CA GLU A 191 4.65 -4.66 17.09
C GLU A 191 4.05 -3.26 16.79
N GLU A 192 3.02 -3.20 15.95
CA GLU A 192 2.29 -1.97 15.62
C GLU A 192 1.39 -1.51 16.77
N ALA A 193 0.76 -2.44 17.50
CA ALA A 193 -0.06 -2.12 18.67
C ALA A 193 0.78 -1.54 19.83
N VAL A 194 1.96 -2.12 20.07
CA VAL A 194 2.93 -1.62 21.07
C VAL A 194 3.46 -0.25 20.66
N TYR A 195 3.80 -0.08 19.38
CA TYR A 195 4.24 1.20 18.86
C TYR A 195 3.15 2.28 18.96
N ARG A 196 1.90 1.98 18.56
CA ARG A 196 0.77 2.92 18.64
C ARG A 196 0.44 3.35 20.07
N ARG A 197 0.62 2.48 21.07
CA ARG A 197 0.28 2.77 22.48
C ARG A 197 1.43 3.37 23.27
N PHE A 198 2.66 2.96 23.01
CA PHE A 198 3.82 3.31 23.84
C PHE A 198 4.94 4.05 23.08
N GLY A 199 4.84 4.16 21.75
CA GLY A 199 5.85 4.82 20.92
C GLY A 199 7.14 4.03 20.74
N CYS A 200 7.14 2.74 21.09
CA CYS A 200 8.34 1.89 21.05
C CYS A 200 8.40 1.02 19.79
N ASP A 201 9.55 1.02 19.12
CA ASP A 201 9.90 0.06 18.07
C ASP A 201 10.62 -1.14 18.71
N LEU A 202 10.11 -2.35 18.49
CA LEU A 202 10.73 -3.60 18.98
C LEU A 202 11.96 -4.01 18.13
N GLY A 203 12.30 -3.24 17.09
CA GLY A 203 13.38 -3.49 16.15
C GLY A 203 14.80 -3.17 16.60
N LEU A 204 15.13 -3.20 17.90
CA LEU A 204 16.50 -2.96 18.37
C LEU A 204 17.10 -4.17 19.09
N GLN A 205 18.41 -4.31 18.88
CA GLN A 205 19.27 -5.46 19.13
C GLN A 205 18.98 -6.24 20.44
N GLN A 206 19.05 -7.57 20.32
CA GLN A 206 19.10 -8.52 21.44
C GLN A 206 20.38 -8.35 22.25
N ASP A 207 20.54 -7.24 22.95
CA ASP A 207 21.39 -7.26 24.13
C ASP A 207 20.66 -8.06 25.22
N LYS A 208 21.40 -8.88 25.95
CA LYS A 208 20.88 -9.80 26.98
C LYS A 208 20.16 -9.02 28.08
N ILE A 209 18.87 -8.78 27.86
CA ILE A 209 17.95 -8.30 28.90
C ILE A 209 17.89 -9.41 29.96
N GLN A 210 18.27 -9.08 31.19
CA GLN A 210 18.10 -10.01 32.31
C GLN A 210 16.60 -10.27 32.49
N SER A 211 16.20 -11.53 32.32
CA SER A 211 14.79 -11.91 32.39
C SER A 211 14.21 -11.48 33.76
N PRO A 212 13.15 -10.65 33.79
CA PRO A 212 12.53 -10.24 35.04
C PRO A 212 12.03 -11.46 35.81
N HIS A 213 12.18 -11.44 37.13
CA HIS A 213 11.86 -12.58 38.01
C HIS A 213 10.40 -13.04 37.95
N THR A 214 9.50 -12.23 37.39
CA THR A 214 8.09 -12.58 37.22
C THR A 214 7.54 -11.94 35.95
N LEU A 215 7.25 -12.76 34.95
CA LEU A 215 6.57 -12.30 33.73
C LEU A 215 5.08 -12.03 34.04
N PRO A 216 4.47 -11.01 33.40
CA PRO A 216 3.03 -10.82 33.46
C PRO A 216 2.32 -12.05 32.87
N LYS A 217 1.18 -12.45 33.45
CA LYS A 217 0.35 -13.53 32.89
C LYS A 217 -0.17 -13.14 31.51
N ASP A 218 -0.34 -14.09 30.60
CA ASP A 218 -0.83 -13.86 29.22
C ASP A 218 -2.13 -13.04 29.16
N ALA A 219 -3.05 -13.28 30.10
CA ALA A 219 -4.29 -12.51 30.21
C ALA A 219 -4.07 -11.02 30.53
N VAL A 220 -2.99 -10.68 31.24
CA VAL A 220 -2.58 -9.30 31.53
C VAL A 220 -1.94 -8.66 30.31
N LEU A 221 -1.15 -9.44 29.54
CA LEU A 221 -0.54 -9.00 28.29
C LEU A 221 -1.61 -8.70 27.22
N ALA A 222 -2.54 -9.63 26.99
CA ALA A 222 -3.65 -9.44 26.05
C ALA A 222 -4.50 -8.21 26.42
N LYS A 223 -4.83 -8.06 27.71
CA LYS A 223 -5.54 -6.87 28.21
C LYS A 223 -4.76 -5.57 27.98
N THR A 224 -3.44 -5.58 28.18
CA THR A 224 -2.57 -4.40 27.95
C THR A 224 -2.49 -4.02 26.48
N LEU A 225 -2.56 -4.99 25.56
CA LEU A 225 -2.67 -4.75 24.12
C LEU A 225 -4.07 -4.34 23.68
N GLY A 226 -5.08 -4.47 24.55
CA GLY A 226 -6.46 -4.09 24.25
C GLY A 226 -7.20 -5.06 23.35
N ASP A 227 -6.70 -6.29 23.24
CA ASP A 227 -7.32 -7.35 22.47
C ASP A 227 -7.97 -8.36 23.43
N ARG A 228 -9.21 -8.76 23.12
CA ARG A 228 -9.94 -9.80 23.85
C ARG A 228 -9.83 -11.17 23.16
N ASP A 229 -9.48 -11.21 21.87
CA ASP A 229 -9.65 -12.40 21.02
C ASP A 229 -8.49 -12.61 20.01
N THR A 230 -7.24 -12.31 20.37
CA THR A 230 -6.10 -12.65 19.49
C THR A 230 -5.90 -14.17 19.32
N PRO A 231 -5.60 -14.66 18.11
CA PRO A 231 -4.98 -15.97 17.91
C PRO A 231 -3.61 -16.00 18.60
N ARG A 232 -3.29 -17.11 19.29
CA ARG A 232 -2.05 -17.27 20.06
C ARG A 232 -0.83 -16.94 19.20
N LEU A 233 -0.10 -15.87 19.53
CA LEU A 233 1.27 -15.71 19.05
C LEU A 233 2.10 -16.95 19.44
N PRO A 234 3.16 -17.27 18.68
CA PRO A 234 4.19 -18.19 19.13
C PRO A 234 4.74 -17.82 20.51
N ASP A 235 5.01 -18.83 21.36
CA ASP A 235 5.37 -18.66 22.78
C ASP A 235 6.61 -17.76 23.01
N ASP A 236 7.54 -17.75 22.06
CA ASP A 236 8.75 -16.91 22.06
C ASP A 236 8.40 -15.41 21.92
N LYS A 237 7.41 -15.07 21.10
CA LYS A 237 6.96 -13.68 20.94
C LYS A 237 6.21 -13.18 22.19
N TRP A 238 5.39 -14.04 22.81
CA TRP A 238 4.74 -13.71 24.08
C TRP A 238 5.75 -13.49 25.21
N HIS A 239 6.78 -14.34 25.27
CA HIS A 239 7.85 -14.19 26.24
C HIS A 239 8.58 -12.85 26.08
N ASN A 240 9.00 -12.49 24.87
CA ASN A 240 9.71 -11.23 24.60
C ASN A 240 8.86 -10.00 24.93
N LEU A 241 7.56 -10.03 24.60
CA LEU A 241 6.63 -8.98 24.99
C LEU A 241 6.46 -8.88 26.51
N GLY A 242 6.39 -10.03 27.19
CA GLY A 242 6.32 -10.12 28.66
C GLY A 242 7.52 -9.49 29.34
N VAL A 243 8.73 -9.80 28.85
CA VAL A 243 9.99 -9.21 29.31
C VAL A 243 9.96 -7.69 29.09
N PHE A 244 9.66 -7.25 27.87
CA PHE A 244 9.59 -5.83 27.50
C PHE A 244 8.59 -5.04 28.37
N LEU A 245 7.38 -5.56 28.60
CA LEU A 245 6.39 -4.86 29.41
C LEU A 245 6.74 -4.82 30.89
N ALA A 246 7.40 -5.87 31.42
CA ALA A 246 7.89 -5.88 32.79
C ALA A 246 8.99 -4.82 32.99
N ASP A 247 9.90 -4.69 32.02
CA ASP A 247 10.94 -3.66 32.02
C ASP A 247 10.36 -2.26 31.82
N CYS A 248 9.40 -2.09 30.90
CA CYS A 248 8.67 -0.83 30.75
C CYS A 248 7.95 -0.46 32.04
N LYS A 249 7.40 -1.41 32.79
CA LYS A 249 6.74 -1.15 34.08
C LYS A 249 7.73 -0.73 35.16
N ALA A 250 8.95 -1.29 35.13
CA ALA A 250 10.04 -0.80 35.98
C ALA A 250 10.45 0.63 35.58
N LEU A 251 10.55 0.91 34.28
CA LEU A 251 10.87 2.23 33.72
C LEU A 251 9.78 3.29 33.96
N VAL A 252 8.51 2.90 33.93
CA VAL A 252 7.32 3.74 34.16
C VAL A 252 7.23 4.21 35.61
N ASN A 253 7.73 3.44 36.56
CA ASN A 253 7.82 3.90 37.95
C ASN A 253 8.92 4.95 38.17
N ASP A 254 9.86 5.08 37.22
CA ASP A 254 10.98 6.03 37.26
C ASP A 254 10.91 7.13 36.18
N LEU A 255 9.80 7.24 35.42
CA LEU A 255 9.69 8.20 34.33
C LEU A 255 9.35 9.63 34.82
N PRO A 256 10.19 10.65 34.54
CA PRO A 256 9.92 12.02 34.94
C PRO A 256 8.70 12.58 34.20
N SER A 257 7.74 13.07 34.98
CA SER A 257 6.34 13.34 34.62
C SER A 257 6.06 14.52 33.67
N ILE A 258 6.98 14.90 32.76
CA ILE A 258 6.82 16.13 31.95
C ILE A 258 7.13 16.00 30.45
N HIS A 259 7.76 14.91 29.99
CA HIS A 259 8.19 14.78 28.58
C HIS A 259 7.45 13.72 27.76
N LEU A 260 6.57 12.93 28.39
CA LEU A 260 5.70 11.99 27.69
C LEU A 260 4.30 12.60 27.55
N LEU A 261 4.03 13.22 26.41
CA LEU A 261 2.68 13.67 26.03
C LEU A 261 1.82 12.44 25.73
N ASP A 262 0.88 12.13 26.62
CA ASP A 262 -0.18 11.16 26.37
C ASP A 262 -1.40 11.91 25.80
N PHE A 263 -1.65 11.77 24.50
CA PHE A 263 -2.77 12.43 23.82
C PHE A 263 -4.15 11.98 24.32
N ASN A 264 -4.23 10.89 25.08
CA ASN A 264 -5.48 10.43 25.68
C ASN A 264 -5.80 11.11 27.02
N TYR A 265 -4.86 11.87 27.60
CA TYR A 265 -5.13 12.59 28.84
C TYR A 265 -5.94 13.87 28.56
N PRO A 266 -7.10 14.07 29.21
CA PRO A 266 -7.91 15.27 29.01
C PRO A 266 -7.21 16.58 29.42
N THR A 267 -6.11 16.47 30.18
CA THR A 267 -5.26 17.60 30.60
C THR A 267 -4.01 17.75 29.76
N SER A 268 -3.79 16.91 28.74
CA SER A 268 -2.72 17.07 27.76
C SER A 268 -3.05 18.29 26.92
N ARG A 269 -2.67 19.45 27.45
CA ARG A 269 -2.67 20.70 26.72
C ARG A 269 -1.60 20.53 25.65
N ILE A 270 -1.99 20.11 24.44
CA ILE A 270 -1.30 20.56 23.24
C ILE A 270 -1.14 22.06 23.47
N ASN A 271 0.12 22.45 23.61
CA ASN A 271 0.54 23.69 24.24
C ASN A 271 -0.37 24.84 23.78
N SER A 272 -0.86 25.71 24.68
CA SER A 272 -1.64 26.89 24.26
C SER A 272 -0.84 27.82 23.35
N ALA A 273 0.46 27.55 23.16
CA ALA A 273 1.38 28.17 22.22
C ALA A 273 1.57 27.41 20.89
N TRP A 274 0.89 26.28 20.66
CA TRP A 274 0.96 25.52 19.41
C TRP A 274 0.32 26.35 18.29
N LYS A 275 1.12 26.74 17.28
CA LYS A 275 0.71 27.66 16.21
C LYS A 275 0.48 27.00 14.86
N MET A 276 0.60 25.67 14.81
CA MET A 276 0.37 24.89 13.61
C MET A 276 -1.02 24.24 13.65
N ASP A 277 -1.64 24.04 12.49
CA ASP A 277 -2.86 23.27 12.31
C ASP A 277 -2.50 21.97 11.59
N VAL A 278 -3.14 20.87 12.02
CA VAL A 278 -2.92 19.55 11.43
C VAL A 278 -4.25 18.99 10.95
N LYS A 279 -4.34 18.72 9.65
CA LYS A 279 -5.54 18.16 9.02
C LYS A 279 -5.24 16.81 8.39
N ARG A 280 -6.00 15.79 8.79
CA ARG A 280 -6.02 14.49 8.13
C ARG A 280 -6.91 14.56 6.89
N PHE A 281 -6.43 14.05 5.77
CA PHE A 281 -7.23 13.90 4.56
C PHE A 281 -6.80 12.66 3.77
N GLU A 282 -7.62 12.27 2.81
CA GLU A 282 -7.39 11.09 1.98
C GLU A 282 -7.21 11.52 0.52
N VAL A 283 -6.16 11.01 -0.11
CA VAL A 283 -5.89 11.16 -1.55
C VAL A 283 -5.89 9.76 -2.13
N ALA A 284 -6.81 9.48 -3.05
CA ALA A 284 -7.10 8.13 -3.53
C ALA A 284 -7.43 7.16 -2.37
N ALA A 285 -6.54 6.22 -2.06
CA ALA A 285 -6.63 5.26 -0.96
C ALA A 285 -5.65 5.54 0.19
N ASP A 286 -4.78 6.54 0.05
CA ASP A 286 -3.71 6.85 0.99
C ASP A 286 -4.12 7.98 1.94
N VAL A 287 -3.83 7.80 3.23
CA VAL A 287 -4.02 8.83 4.27
C VAL A 287 -2.81 9.77 4.28
N HIS A 288 -3.11 11.06 4.31
CA HIS A 288 -2.12 12.13 4.37
C HIS A 288 -2.47 13.12 5.48
N TYR A 289 -1.46 13.83 5.97
CA TYR A 289 -1.58 14.85 7.01
C TYR A 289 -0.99 16.16 6.49
N LEU A 290 -1.82 17.19 6.47
CA LEU A 290 -1.45 18.55 6.13
C LEU A 290 -1.05 19.28 7.41
N VAL A 291 0.16 19.85 7.44
CA VAL A 291 0.66 20.72 8.51
C VAL A 291 0.81 22.13 7.94
N GLN A 292 0.14 23.10 8.57
CA GLN A 292 0.08 24.49 8.11
C GLN A 292 0.00 25.46 9.30
N GLU A 293 0.13 26.76 9.08
CA GLU A 293 -0.05 27.77 10.13
C GLU A 293 -1.53 27.99 10.46
N VAL A 294 -1.88 28.26 11.72
CA VAL A 294 -3.27 28.40 12.19
C VAL A 294 -3.93 29.70 11.68
N ASP A 295 -3.25 30.83 11.85
CA ASP A 295 -3.85 32.17 11.70
C ASP A 295 -3.76 32.70 10.25
N ASP A 296 -2.62 32.47 9.59
CA ASP A 296 -2.35 32.91 8.22
C ASP A 296 -1.61 31.80 7.47
N PRO A 297 -2.33 30.87 6.82
CA PRO A 297 -1.71 29.81 6.06
C PRO A 297 -0.97 30.43 4.86
N GLY A 298 0.36 30.55 5.00
CA GLY A 298 1.25 31.06 3.98
C GLY A 298 1.23 30.27 2.67
N PRO A 299 2.11 30.59 1.70
CA PRO A 299 2.08 29.99 0.37
C PRO A 299 2.51 28.51 0.35
N LEU A 300 3.17 28.05 1.41
CA LEU A 300 3.75 26.72 1.53
C LEU A 300 3.06 25.89 2.61
N PHE A 301 3.00 24.59 2.37
CA PHE A 301 2.31 23.62 3.20
C PHE A 301 3.14 22.35 3.33
N ILE A 302 3.20 21.75 4.51
CA ILE A 302 3.85 20.44 4.68
C ILE A 302 2.81 19.34 4.55
N ILE A 303 3.09 18.33 3.73
CA ILE A 303 2.30 17.10 3.68
C ILE A 303 3.19 15.92 4.06
N VAL A 304 2.71 15.12 5.01
CA VAL A 304 3.37 13.88 5.44
C VAL A 304 2.40 12.71 5.38
N LYS A 305 2.92 11.51 5.09
CA LYS A 305 2.12 10.27 5.06
C LYS A 305 1.99 9.60 6.43
N SER A 306 3.00 9.77 7.29
CA SER A 306 3.06 9.08 8.57
C SER A 306 2.42 9.87 9.70
N ALA A 307 1.48 9.25 10.41
CA ALA A 307 0.94 9.76 11.67
C ALA A 307 2.03 9.93 12.74
N THR A 308 3.10 9.14 12.65
CA THR A 308 4.20 9.16 13.62
C THR A 308 5.05 10.42 13.48
N THR A 309 5.28 10.85 12.24
CA THR A 309 5.91 12.13 11.92
C THR A 309 5.10 13.28 12.48
N VAL A 310 3.78 13.27 12.27
CA VAL A 310 2.88 14.28 12.86
C VAL A 310 2.99 14.31 14.38
N LEU A 311 2.99 13.13 15.01
CA LEU A 311 3.11 13.01 16.44
C LEU A 311 4.42 13.62 16.95
N GLU A 312 5.53 13.37 16.27
CA GLU A 312 6.83 13.93 16.60
C GLU A 312 6.82 15.47 16.49
N ILE A 313 6.29 16.02 15.39
CA ILE A 313 6.15 17.47 15.19
C ILE A 313 5.39 18.10 16.37
N VAL A 314 4.26 17.49 16.77
CA VAL A 314 3.43 17.98 17.87
C VAL A 314 4.14 17.84 19.22
N ARG A 315 4.76 16.68 19.49
CA ARG A 315 5.41 16.40 20.77
C ARG A 315 6.61 17.29 21.04
N GLN A 316 7.37 17.58 19.99
CA GLN A 316 8.55 18.43 20.05
C GLN A 316 8.20 19.92 19.91
N ASN A 317 6.91 20.25 19.70
CA ASN A 317 6.43 21.61 19.52
C ASN A 317 7.17 22.35 18.38
N TRP A 318 7.38 21.68 17.23
CA TRP A 318 8.00 22.29 16.06
C TRP A 318 7.07 23.36 15.44
N GLY A 319 7.66 24.47 14.98
CA GLY A 319 6.95 25.67 14.55
C GLY A 319 7.78 26.93 14.87
N PRO A 320 7.22 28.16 14.75
CA PRO A 320 5.81 28.48 14.52
C PRO A 320 5.40 28.59 13.05
N SER A 321 6.32 28.37 12.12
CA SER A 321 6.07 28.46 10.68
C SER A 321 6.30 27.11 10.00
N VAL A 322 5.75 26.97 8.79
CA VAL A 322 5.99 25.79 7.94
C VAL A 322 7.49 25.61 7.67
N GLY A 323 8.23 26.69 7.43
CA GLY A 323 9.68 26.66 7.24
C GLY A 323 10.43 26.11 8.45
N ALA A 324 10.09 26.54 9.67
CA ALA A 324 10.71 26.04 10.89
C ALA A 324 10.46 24.54 11.13
N VAL A 325 9.25 24.06 10.78
CA VAL A 325 8.97 22.62 10.81
C VAL A 325 9.82 21.88 9.77
N ALA A 326 9.90 22.39 8.54
CA ALA A 326 10.70 21.78 7.47
C ALA A 326 12.19 21.71 7.83
N GLU A 327 12.76 22.75 8.43
CA GLU A 327 14.15 22.75 8.93
C GLU A 327 14.42 21.58 9.89
N HIS A 328 13.51 21.36 10.86
CA HIS A 328 13.63 20.26 11.81
C HIS A 328 13.51 18.87 11.16
N MET A 329 12.68 18.74 10.12
CA MET A 329 12.53 17.51 9.34
C MET A 329 13.77 17.23 8.49
N LEU A 330 14.28 18.25 7.81
CA LEU A 330 15.49 18.18 6.99
C LEU A 330 16.71 17.81 7.83
N ALA A 331 16.90 18.46 8.99
CA ALA A 331 18.00 18.17 9.91
C ALA A 331 17.99 16.72 10.42
N ARG A 332 16.84 16.03 10.35
CA ARG A 332 16.66 14.63 10.77
C ARG A 332 16.53 13.67 9.59
N GLY A 333 16.63 14.14 8.35
CA GLY A 333 16.46 13.33 7.14
C GLY A 333 15.09 12.68 7.04
N MET A 334 14.05 13.33 7.58
CA MET A 334 12.68 12.83 7.55
C MET A 334 12.03 13.15 6.21
N PRO A 335 11.26 12.21 5.61
CA PRO A 335 10.56 12.47 4.36
C PRO A 335 9.34 13.37 4.56
N PHE A 336 9.18 14.37 3.69
CA PHE A 336 7.98 15.21 3.61
C PHE A 336 7.83 15.86 2.24
N HIS A 337 6.64 16.38 1.97
CA HIS A 337 6.37 17.22 0.83
C HIS A 337 6.24 18.68 1.27
N LEU A 338 6.81 19.61 0.50
CA LEU A 338 6.70 21.05 0.72
C LEU A 338 5.91 21.67 -0.43
N CYS A 339 4.61 21.73 -0.27
CA CYS A 339 3.68 22.00 -1.34
C CYS A 339 3.29 23.47 -1.47
N SER A 340 3.00 23.91 -2.69
CA SER A 340 2.24 25.14 -2.95
C SER A 340 0.76 24.82 -3.12
N LYS A 341 -0.10 25.74 -2.67
CA LYS A 341 -1.55 25.63 -2.84
C LYS A 341 -1.96 26.30 -4.15
N ASN A 342 -2.64 25.56 -5.02
CA ASN A 342 -3.18 26.10 -6.26
C ASN A 342 -4.70 25.91 -6.32
N SER A 343 -5.43 27.02 -6.35
CA SER A 343 -6.90 27.07 -6.43
C SER A 343 -7.44 27.07 -7.88
N HIS A 344 -6.57 27.27 -8.88
CA HIS A 344 -6.95 27.44 -10.28
C HIS A 344 -6.74 26.17 -11.13
N CYS A 345 -5.92 25.24 -10.66
CA CYS A 345 -5.76 23.93 -11.31
C CYS A 345 -6.87 22.97 -10.84
N LEU A 346 -8.07 23.12 -11.42
CA LEU A 346 -9.20 22.20 -11.23
C LEU A 346 -9.01 20.85 -11.94
N PHE A 347 -8.03 20.77 -12.85
CA PHE A 347 -7.74 19.57 -13.63
C PHE A 347 -6.70 18.70 -12.89
N ALA A 348 -6.75 17.39 -13.12
CA ALA A 348 -5.61 16.52 -12.85
C ALA A 348 -4.39 17.08 -13.62
N PRO A 349 -3.15 16.87 -13.14
CA PRO A 349 -1.98 17.17 -13.97
C PRO A 349 -2.19 16.57 -15.36
N PRO A 350 -1.83 17.27 -16.45
CA PRO A 350 -1.69 16.60 -17.72
C PRO A 350 -0.81 15.37 -17.50
N ALA A 351 -1.15 14.25 -18.15
CA ALA A 351 -0.30 13.06 -18.14
C ALA A 351 1.16 13.50 -18.36
N PRO A 352 2.13 12.93 -17.63
CA PRO A 352 3.53 13.35 -17.74
C PRO A 352 3.84 13.44 -19.23
N VAL A 353 4.20 14.64 -19.68
CA VAL A 353 4.70 14.80 -21.03
C VAL A 353 5.89 13.86 -21.08
N ILE A 354 5.75 12.77 -21.84
CA ILE A 354 6.87 11.91 -22.20
C ILE A 354 7.72 12.84 -23.05
N ASP A 355 8.63 13.58 -22.40
CA ASP A 355 9.67 14.30 -23.10
C ASP A 355 10.34 13.22 -23.97
N PRO A 356 10.32 13.32 -25.31
CA PRO A 356 10.83 12.27 -26.19
C PRO A 356 12.35 12.03 -26.01
N TRP A 357 12.99 12.82 -25.14
CA TRP A 357 14.36 12.71 -24.73
C TRP A 357 14.42 12.69 -23.19
N PRO A 358 14.88 11.59 -22.57
CA PRO A 358 15.16 11.61 -21.15
C PRO A 358 16.27 12.62 -20.92
N ILE A 359 15.95 13.75 -20.27
CA ILE A 359 16.95 14.78 -19.93
C ILE A 359 18.02 14.15 -19.02
N HIS A 360 17.65 13.12 -18.27
CA HIS A 360 18.54 12.31 -17.45
C HIS A 360 18.15 10.84 -17.55
N SER A 361 18.51 10.18 -18.66
CA SER A 361 18.61 8.71 -18.65
C SER A 361 19.55 8.37 -17.50
N GLY A 362 19.16 7.50 -16.57
CA GLY A 362 20.04 7.05 -15.48
C GLY A 362 21.39 6.51 -15.98
N LEU A 363 22.17 5.85 -15.14
CA LEU A 363 23.49 5.37 -15.60
C LEU A 363 23.39 4.39 -16.78
N GLY A 364 22.20 3.83 -17.03
CA GLY A 364 21.83 3.16 -18.28
C GLY A 364 22.22 1.68 -18.31
N TYR A 365 22.16 1.09 -19.49
CA TYR A 365 22.42 -0.34 -19.70
C TYR A 365 23.91 -0.61 -19.96
N ARG A 366 24.36 -1.78 -19.52
CA ARG A 366 25.71 -2.32 -19.68
C ARG A 366 25.64 -3.76 -20.18
N GLY A 367 26.63 -4.15 -20.97
CA GLY A 367 26.74 -5.52 -21.49
C GLY A 367 26.98 -6.55 -20.37
N ALA A 368 26.69 -7.82 -20.64
CA ALA A 368 26.68 -8.88 -19.62
C ALA A 368 28.02 -9.09 -18.89
N GLU A 369 29.13 -8.82 -19.56
CA GLU A 369 30.47 -8.96 -19.01
C GLU A 369 31.03 -7.64 -18.46
N TYR A 370 30.20 -6.61 -18.32
CA TYR A 370 30.63 -5.31 -17.86
C TYR A 370 31.19 -5.36 -16.44
N LYS A 371 32.38 -4.80 -16.30
CA LYS A 371 33.06 -4.59 -15.01
C LYS A 371 33.22 -3.08 -14.83
N PRO A 372 32.65 -2.52 -13.75
CA PRO A 372 32.81 -1.11 -13.47
C PRO A 372 34.28 -0.72 -13.34
N THR A 373 34.64 0.43 -13.90
CA THR A 373 35.97 1.03 -13.79
C THR A 373 35.91 2.28 -12.91
N ASP A 374 37.08 2.75 -12.47
CA ASP A 374 37.20 4.03 -11.75
C ASP A 374 36.65 5.20 -12.58
N GLY A 375 36.76 5.13 -13.91
CA GLY A 375 36.20 6.13 -14.82
C GLY A 375 34.67 6.14 -14.81
N ASP A 376 34.04 4.97 -14.70
CA ASP A 376 32.57 4.88 -14.63
C ASP A 376 32.04 5.41 -13.30
N TYR A 377 32.77 5.17 -12.21
CA TYR A 377 32.46 5.75 -10.90
C TYR A 377 32.59 7.28 -10.93
N ALA A 378 33.68 7.81 -11.49
CA ALA A 378 33.87 9.26 -11.65
C ALA A 378 32.77 9.90 -12.53
N TYR A 379 32.32 9.21 -13.58
CA TYR A 379 31.18 9.64 -14.38
C TYR A 379 29.89 9.68 -13.56
N TYR A 380 29.61 8.63 -12.78
CA TYR A 380 28.47 8.60 -11.86
C TYR A 380 28.51 9.78 -10.88
N GLU A 381 29.63 10.00 -10.21
CA GLU A 381 29.75 11.09 -9.23
C GLU A 381 29.51 12.46 -9.88
N ALA A 382 30.05 12.68 -11.09
CA ALA A 382 29.85 13.91 -11.83
C ALA A 382 28.37 14.09 -12.25
N ALA A 383 27.73 13.05 -12.78
CA ALA A 383 26.33 13.08 -13.20
C ALA A 383 25.38 13.29 -12.01
N ARG A 384 25.59 12.58 -10.91
CA ARG A 384 24.86 12.76 -9.64
C ARG A 384 25.00 14.20 -9.14
N THR A 385 26.22 14.71 -9.06
CA THR A 385 26.49 16.07 -8.57
C THR A 385 25.83 17.11 -9.46
N HIS A 386 25.89 16.92 -10.78
CA HIS A 386 25.23 17.82 -11.73
C HIS A 386 23.70 17.87 -11.52
N LEU A 387 23.05 16.71 -11.37
CA LEU A 387 21.62 16.64 -11.06
C LEU A 387 21.29 17.32 -9.73
N LEU A 388 22.03 17.01 -8.66
CA LEU A 388 21.79 17.55 -7.33
C LEU A 388 22.01 19.08 -7.24
N LEU A 389 22.83 19.66 -8.09
CA LEU A 389 23.01 21.12 -8.13
C LEU A 389 21.82 21.88 -8.72
N THR A 390 20.92 21.19 -9.42
CA THR A 390 19.65 21.75 -9.94
C THR A 390 18.57 21.86 -8.85
N GLU A 391 17.35 22.25 -9.21
CA GLU A 391 16.19 22.23 -8.31
C GLU A 391 15.85 20.81 -7.83
N ARG A 392 16.23 19.77 -8.59
CA ARG A 392 15.99 18.36 -8.22
C ARG A 392 16.71 17.95 -6.94
N GLY A 393 17.85 18.57 -6.64
CA GLY A 393 18.54 18.35 -5.36
C GLY A 393 17.74 18.76 -4.13
N GLN A 394 16.84 19.74 -4.26
CA GLN A 394 15.94 20.18 -3.19
C GLN A 394 14.93 19.07 -2.88
N VAL A 395 14.34 18.50 -3.93
CA VAL A 395 13.40 17.38 -3.85
C VAL A 395 14.09 16.15 -3.25
N ALA A 396 15.33 15.87 -3.67
CA ALA A 396 16.13 14.77 -3.13
C ALA A 396 16.38 14.89 -1.62
N LEU A 397 16.63 16.10 -1.11
CA LEU A 397 16.73 16.34 0.34
C LEU A 397 15.40 16.08 1.07
N ARG A 398 14.26 16.47 0.46
CA ARG A 398 12.92 16.25 1.03
C ARG A 398 12.46 14.78 0.98
N SER A 399 13.03 13.95 0.10
CA SER A 399 12.73 12.51 0.03
C SER A 399 13.14 11.71 1.27
N GLY A 400 13.98 12.28 2.15
CA GLY A 400 14.49 11.62 3.34
C GLY A 400 15.37 10.39 3.03
N GLY A 401 15.68 9.61 4.06
CA GLY A 401 16.34 8.31 3.90
C GLY A 401 17.73 8.38 3.23
N LEU A 402 18.05 7.40 2.38
CA LEU A 402 19.34 7.31 1.69
C LEU A 402 19.53 8.46 0.68
N ILE A 403 18.49 8.79 -0.08
CA ILE A 403 18.52 9.85 -1.10
C ILE A 403 18.87 11.20 -0.46
N ALA A 404 18.23 11.55 0.66
CA ALA A 404 18.53 12.79 1.36
C ALA A 404 19.95 12.83 1.94
N ARG A 405 20.47 11.71 2.43
CA ARG A 405 21.86 11.63 2.90
C ARG A 405 22.84 11.91 1.78
N ILE A 406 22.66 11.28 0.62
CA ILE A 406 23.50 11.51 -0.56
C ILE A 406 23.36 12.96 -1.04
N ALA A 407 22.14 13.50 -1.06
CA ALA A 407 21.89 14.87 -1.46
C ALA A 407 22.53 15.89 -0.50
N SER A 408 22.60 15.58 0.81
CA SER A 408 23.14 16.48 1.84
C SER A 408 24.63 16.78 1.70
N ASP A 409 25.37 15.94 0.98
CA ASP A 409 26.79 16.18 0.68
C ASP A 409 26.98 17.29 -0.38
N VAL A 410 25.95 17.60 -1.16
CA VAL A 410 26.01 18.53 -2.29
C VAL A 410 25.08 19.75 -2.10
N VAL A 411 23.92 19.56 -1.49
CA VAL A 411 22.84 20.54 -1.42
C VAL A 411 22.71 21.07 0.01
N SER A 412 22.70 22.40 0.16
CA SER A 412 22.48 23.04 1.46
C SER A 412 21.00 22.96 1.88
N LEU A 413 20.75 22.85 3.19
CA LEU A 413 19.39 22.77 3.74
C LEU A 413 18.50 23.95 3.33
N ASP A 414 19.06 25.16 3.24
CA ASP A 414 18.34 26.37 2.83
C ASP A 414 17.70 26.24 1.44
N ARG A 415 18.32 25.47 0.53
CA ARG A 415 17.75 25.25 -0.81
C ARG A 415 16.53 24.34 -0.76
N ALA A 416 16.44 23.41 0.19
CA ALA A 416 15.30 22.49 0.31
C ALA A 416 14.05 23.15 0.90
N LEU A 417 14.19 24.33 1.51
CA LEU A 417 13.10 25.16 2.02
C LEU A 417 12.42 26.00 0.93
N LEU A 418 12.99 26.05 -0.27
CA LEU A 418 12.34 26.68 -1.41
C LEU A 418 11.11 25.86 -1.82
N GLY A 419 10.05 26.58 -2.20
CA GLY A 419 8.82 25.96 -2.67
C GLY A 419 9.02 25.15 -3.95
N PRO A 420 7.95 24.50 -4.44
CA PRO A 420 8.00 23.75 -5.69
C PRO A 420 8.39 24.62 -6.89
N SER A 421 8.98 23.98 -7.90
CA SER A 421 9.36 24.59 -9.16
C SER A 421 8.16 25.10 -9.96
N ASP A 422 8.42 25.98 -10.93
CA ASP A 422 7.38 26.47 -11.85
C ASP A 422 6.80 25.33 -12.72
N ARG A 423 7.53 24.23 -12.88
CA ARG A 423 7.12 23.04 -13.66
C ARG A 423 6.41 21.98 -12.81
N VAL A 424 6.06 22.29 -11.56
CA VAL A 424 5.40 21.35 -10.64
C VAL A 424 4.11 20.74 -11.22
N VAL A 425 3.41 21.46 -12.09
CA VAL A 425 2.18 20.99 -12.73
C VAL A 425 2.45 19.94 -13.81
N GLU A 426 3.65 19.96 -14.43
CA GLU A 426 4.05 19.02 -15.49
C GLU A 426 4.72 17.76 -14.94
N GLN A 427 5.56 17.91 -13.92
CA GLN A 427 6.49 16.87 -13.45
C GLN A 427 6.37 16.58 -11.94
N GLY A 428 5.46 17.25 -11.25
CA GLY A 428 5.27 17.10 -9.81
C GLY A 428 4.20 16.08 -9.41
N VAL A 429 3.87 16.10 -8.13
CA VAL A 429 2.80 15.33 -7.49
C VAL A 429 1.70 16.27 -7.01
N CYS A 430 0.45 15.83 -7.16
CA CYS A 430 -0.73 16.57 -6.73
C CYS A 430 -1.46 15.82 -5.60
N PHE A 431 -1.57 16.47 -4.45
CA PHE A 431 -2.40 16.02 -3.33
C PHE A 431 -3.73 16.76 -3.35
N ARG A 432 -4.77 16.10 -3.87
CA ARG A 432 -6.13 16.64 -3.88
C ARG A 432 -7.02 15.89 -2.89
N PRO A 433 -7.42 16.51 -1.77
CA PRO A 433 -8.40 15.92 -0.86
C PRO A 433 -9.71 15.62 -1.59
N ARG A 434 -10.34 14.50 -1.23
CA ARG A 434 -11.65 14.14 -1.80
C ARG A 434 -12.68 15.25 -1.52
N HIS A 435 -13.36 15.71 -2.57
CA HIS A 435 -14.35 16.80 -2.52
C HIS A 435 -13.82 18.20 -2.16
N ALA A 436 -12.49 18.43 -2.18
CA ALA A 436 -11.93 19.76 -2.01
C ALA A 436 -11.76 20.49 -3.36
N ALA A 437 -12.08 21.78 -3.38
CA ALA A 437 -11.84 22.67 -4.53
C ALA A 437 -10.36 23.10 -4.67
N VAL A 438 -9.49 22.60 -3.79
CA VAL A 438 -8.08 22.99 -3.69
C VAL A 438 -7.21 21.76 -3.85
N ALA A 439 -6.07 21.92 -4.55
CA ALA A 439 -5.00 20.93 -4.62
C ALA A 439 -3.68 21.50 -4.12
N PHE A 440 -2.84 20.63 -3.58
CA PHE A 440 -1.48 20.93 -3.13
C PHE A 440 -0.48 20.26 -4.07
N TRP A 441 0.52 21.00 -4.52
CA TRP A 441 1.47 20.58 -5.54
C TRP A 441 2.89 20.61 -5.00
N ASP A 442 3.67 19.57 -5.24
CA ASP A 442 5.10 19.53 -4.93
C ASP A 442 5.86 18.83 -6.05
N ASP A 443 7.14 19.13 -6.20
CA ASP A 443 7.98 18.40 -7.13
C ASP A 443 8.18 16.96 -6.64
N LYS A 444 8.37 16.03 -7.57
CA LYS A 444 8.67 14.63 -7.26
C LYS A 444 9.81 14.18 -8.14
N LEU A 445 10.79 13.46 -7.57
CA LEU A 445 11.82 12.80 -8.37
C LEU A 445 11.19 11.73 -9.27
N THR A 446 11.74 11.58 -10.47
CA THR A 446 11.44 10.44 -11.33
C THR A 446 12.23 9.22 -10.88
N GLU A 447 11.81 8.03 -11.27
CA GLU A 447 12.53 6.79 -10.94
C GLU A 447 13.97 6.82 -11.48
N ASP A 448 14.18 7.35 -12.70
CA ASP A 448 15.51 7.49 -13.29
C ASP A 448 16.44 8.42 -12.48
N GLU A 449 15.89 9.48 -11.89
CA GLU A 449 16.66 10.39 -11.03
C GLU A 449 16.99 9.76 -9.69
N GLU A 450 16.03 9.05 -9.07
CA GLU A 450 16.28 8.28 -7.84
C GLU A 450 17.36 7.22 -8.09
N ASN A 451 17.27 6.52 -9.22
CA ASN A 451 18.23 5.55 -9.70
C ASN A 451 19.61 6.18 -9.94
N LEU A 452 19.66 7.34 -10.61
CA LEU A 452 20.92 8.07 -10.83
C LEU A 452 21.56 8.49 -9.50
N ILE A 453 20.79 9.02 -8.55
CA ILE A 453 21.30 9.41 -7.23
C ILE A 453 21.86 8.20 -6.49
N CYS A 454 21.14 7.08 -6.53
CA CYS A 454 21.53 5.81 -5.91
C CYS A 454 22.61 5.04 -6.69
N GLY A 455 23.11 5.58 -7.81
CA GLY A 455 24.17 4.95 -8.60
C GLY A 455 23.74 3.66 -9.30
N VAL A 456 22.46 3.54 -9.66
CA VAL A 456 21.88 2.35 -10.31
C VAL A 456 22.27 2.30 -11.77
N TYR A 457 22.76 1.14 -12.20
CA TYR A 457 22.96 0.78 -13.60
C TYR A 457 22.46 -0.65 -13.87
N TYR A 458 22.11 -0.93 -15.11
CA TYR A 458 21.53 -2.21 -15.52
C TYR A 458 22.56 -3.05 -16.27
N VAL A 459 22.69 -4.33 -15.93
CA VAL A 459 23.58 -5.28 -16.63
C VAL A 459 22.76 -6.37 -17.29
N ALA A 460 22.95 -6.61 -18.58
CA ALA A 460 22.32 -7.73 -19.29
C ALA A 460 22.75 -9.07 -18.66
N THR A 461 21.85 -10.01 -18.43
CA THR A 461 22.21 -11.29 -17.78
C THR A 461 22.65 -12.38 -18.77
N GLY A 462 22.68 -12.09 -20.08
CA GLY A 462 22.99 -13.06 -21.14
C GLY A 462 21.77 -13.90 -21.58
N THR A 463 20.64 -13.80 -20.88
CA THR A 463 19.35 -14.35 -21.29
C THR A 463 18.51 -13.21 -21.88
N LEU A 464 17.89 -13.42 -23.04
CA LEU A 464 17.00 -12.43 -23.66
C LEU A 464 15.94 -11.98 -22.63
N ALA A 465 15.83 -10.67 -22.42
CA ALA A 465 14.88 -9.97 -21.55
C ALA A 465 15.14 -9.90 -20.02
N LEU A 466 16.29 -10.35 -19.50
CA LEU A 466 16.62 -10.17 -18.07
C LEU A 466 17.77 -9.16 -17.87
N THR A 467 17.55 -8.18 -17.00
CA THR A 467 18.59 -7.23 -16.56
C THR A 467 18.74 -7.29 -15.04
N SER A 468 19.99 -7.25 -14.58
CA SER A 468 20.32 -7.19 -13.17
C SER A 468 20.56 -5.74 -12.76
N HIS A 469 19.91 -5.30 -11.69
CA HIS A 469 20.12 -3.99 -11.09
C HIS A 469 21.41 -4.05 -10.27
N LYS A 470 22.35 -3.16 -10.57
CA LYS A 470 23.60 -3.01 -9.82
C LYS A 470 23.77 -1.55 -9.38
N PHE A 471 24.55 -1.35 -8.32
CA PHE A 471 24.74 -0.05 -7.68
C PHE A 471 26.25 0.22 -7.53
N TYR A 472 26.64 1.49 -7.55
CA TYR A 472 27.99 1.93 -7.18
C TYR A 472 28.17 2.18 -5.68
N LEU A 473 27.06 2.29 -4.94
CA LEU A 473 27.02 2.59 -3.50
C LEU A 473 27.23 1.38 -2.61
#